data_AF-E8R6P1-F1
#
_entry.id   AF-E8R6P1-F1
#
_cell.length_a   1.000
_cell.length_b   1.000
_cell.length_c   1.000
_cell.angle_alpha   90.00
_cell.angle_beta   90.00
_cell.angle_gamma   90.00
#
_symmetry.space_group_name_H-M   'P 1'
#
loop_
_entity.id
_entity.type
_entity.pdbx_description
1 polymer ?
#
loop_
_entity_poly.entity_id
_entity_poly.type
_entity_poly.pdbx_seq_one_letter_code
_entity_poly.pdbx_strand_id
1 'polypeptide(L)' 'MTPPLLGTSLKTTPSPFTPPSPGVVEFALLLPKEQADELIELSRRRSESVAQILRSWIQQGLLREELAKKSAHDSLLLRD' A
#
# COMPACT_ATOMS: atom_id res chain seq x y z
N MET A 1 51.71 19.16 -9.68
CA MET A 1 50.81 18.37 -10.55
C MET A 1 50.59 17.01 -9.91
N THR A 2 49.40 16.43 -10.16
CA THR A 2 48.72 15.23 -9.60
C THR A 2 48.01 15.40 -8.24
N PRO A 3 46.65 15.43 -8.22
CA PRO A 3 45.88 15.29 -6.99
C PRO A 3 45.78 13.81 -6.57
N PRO A 4 45.68 13.49 -5.26
CA PRO A 4 45.38 12.14 -4.81
C PRO A 4 43.91 11.79 -5.08
N LEU A 5 43.71 10.56 -5.59
CA LEU A 5 42.44 9.99 -6.03
C LEU A 5 41.46 9.84 -4.85
N LEU A 6 40.25 10.39 -5.00
CA LEU A 6 39.10 10.09 -4.15
C LEU A 6 38.75 8.61 -4.26
N GLY A 7 39.18 7.82 -3.27
CA GLY A 7 38.57 6.54 -2.97
C GLY A 7 37.25 6.77 -2.24
N THR A 8 36.19 7.16 -2.94
CA THR A 8 34.83 7.04 -2.39
C THR A 8 34.47 5.57 -2.35
N SER A 9 34.71 4.96 -1.20
CA SER A 9 34.05 3.73 -0.81
C SER A 9 32.54 3.96 -0.91
N LEU A 10 31.91 3.40 -1.95
CA LEU A 10 30.45 3.28 -2.06
C LEU A 10 29.99 2.34 -0.96
N LYS A 11 29.92 2.85 0.26
CA LYS A 11 29.18 2.25 1.34
C LYS A 11 27.74 2.13 0.85
N THR A 12 27.31 0.91 0.57
CA THR A 12 25.92 0.55 0.37
C THR A 12 25.16 1.00 1.63
N THR A 13 24.58 2.19 1.57
CA THR A 13 23.66 2.68 2.58
C THR A 13 22.43 1.78 2.50
N PRO A 14 22.08 0.97 3.53
CA PRO A 14 20.74 0.43 3.59
C PRO A 14 19.80 1.64 3.57
N SER A 15 18.83 1.64 2.65
CA SER A 15 17.78 2.65 2.60
C SER A 15 17.28 2.93 4.01
N PRO A 16 17.04 4.21 4.39
CA PRO A 16 16.45 4.53 5.68
C PRO A 16 15.00 4.02 5.68
N PHE A 17 14.82 2.73 5.93
CA PHE A 17 13.54 2.16 6.33
C PHE A 17 13.26 2.72 7.72
N THR A 18 12.61 3.88 7.72
CA THR A 18 11.95 4.42 8.91
C THR A 18 11.13 3.29 9.53
N PRO A 19 11.30 2.97 10.82
CA PRO A 19 10.48 1.96 11.45
C PRO A 19 9.01 2.35 11.26
N PRO A 20 8.13 1.39 10.92
CA PRO A 20 6.72 1.69 10.73
C PRO A 20 6.18 2.34 12.01
N SER A 21 5.38 3.39 11.85
CA SER A 21 4.64 3.99 12.97
C SER A 21 3.89 2.89 13.74
N PRO A 22 3.79 2.99 15.08
CA PRO A 22 3.09 1.99 15.87
C PRO A 22 1.67 1.80 15.31
N GLY A 23 1.36 0.56 14.89
CA GLY A 23 0.08 0.19 14.26
C GLY A 23 0.08 0.08 12.73
N VAL A 24 1.22 0.29 12.06
CA VAL A 24 1.36 0.07 10.61
C VAL A 24 2.20 -1.18 10.34
N VAL A 25 1.75 -2.03 9.42
CA VAL A 25 2.47 -3.23 8.99
C VAL A 25 2.84 -3.06 7.51
N GLU A 26 4.09 -3.40 7.17
CA GLU A 26 4.52 -3.48 5.78
C GLU A 26 4.11 -4.84 5.19
N PHE A 27 3.55 -4.83 3.98
CA PHE A 27 3.25 -6.05 3.25
C PHE A 27 3.63 -5.89 1.78
N ALA A 28 4.18 -6.95 1.20
CA ALA A 28 4.45 -7.04 -0.23
C ALA A 28 3.29 -7.77 -0.93
N LEU A 29 2.87 -7.26 -2.09
CA LEU A 29 1.80 -7.83 -2.89
C LEU A 29 2.34 -8.18 -4.27
N LEU A 30 2.11 -9.42 -4.70
CA LEU A 30 2.37 -9.85 -6.07
C LEU A 30 1.09 -9.69 -6.89
N LEU A 31 1.17 -8.92 -7.96
CA LEU A 31 0.06 -8.65 -8.88
C LEU A 31 0.39 -9.19 -10.27
N PRO A 32 -0.62 -9.63 -11.04
CA PRO A 32 -0.47 -9.79 -12.48
C PRO A 32 0.05 -8.50 -13.11
N LYS A 33 0.95 -8.63 -14.09
CA LYS A 33 1.61 -7.49 -14.72
C LYS A 33 0.61 -6.44 -15.23
N GLU A 34 -0.44 -6.88 -15.92
CA GLU A 34 -1.48 -6.00 -16.49
C GLU A 34 -2.15 -5.16 -15.40
N GLN A 35 -2.47 -5.76 -14.24
CA GLN A 35 -3.07 -5.04 -13.12
C GLN A 35 -2.09 -4.06 -12.47
N ALA A 36 -0.81 -4.42 -12.40
CA ALA A 36 0.22 -3.50 -11.90
C ALA A 36 0.39 -2.29 -12.83
N ASP A 37 0.41 -2.52 -14.15
CA ASP A 37 0.52 -1.46 -15.16
C ASP A 37 -0.69 -0.51 -15.09
N GLU A 38 -1.92 -1.05 -14.99
CA GLU A 38 -3.14 -0.25 -14.79
C GLU A 38 -3.11 0.57 -13.49
N LEU A 39 -2.62 -0.04 -12.40
CA LEU A 39 -2.53 0.63 -11.10
C LEU A 39 -1.52 1.78 -11.11
N ILE A 40 -0.40 1.61 -11.80
CA ILE A 40 0.60 2.68 -12.03
C ILE A 40 -0.01 3.78 -12.89
N GLU A 41 -0.73 3.45 -13.95
CA GLU A 41 -1.38 4.46 -14.79
C GLU A 41 -2.44 5.25 -14.00
N LEU A 42 -3.24 4.57 -13.19
CA LEU A 42 -4.23 5.20 -12.31
C LEU A 42 -3.56 6.15 -11.31
N SER A 43 -2.42 5.76 -10.74
CA SER A 43 -1.63 6.59 -9.83
C SER A 43 -1.20 7.89 -10.51
N ARG A 44 -0.74 7.82 -11.76
CA ARG A 44 -0.37 9.00 -12.55
C ARG A 44 -1.57 9.89 -12.86
N ARG A 45 -2.71 9.31 -13.25
CA ARG A 45 -3.93 10.06 -13.58
C ARG A 45 -4.49 10.81 -12.36
N ARG A 46 -4.41 10.22 -11.17
CA ARG A 46 -4.95 10.81 -9.92
C ARG A 46 -3.94 11.65 -9.15
N SER A 47 -2.66 11.64 -9.55
CA SER A 47 -1.56 12.22 -8.77
C SER A 47 -1.51 11.66 -7.33
N GLU A 48 -1.87 10.39 -7.17
CA GLU A 48 -1.89 9.67 -5.90
C GLU A 48 -0.83 8.56 -5.92
N SER A 49 -0.28 8.22 -4.75
CA SER A 49 0.60 7.05 -4.66
C SER A 49 -0.19 5.76 -4.80
N VAL A 50 0.42 4.74 -5.41
CA VAL A 50 -0.16 3.39 -5.51
C VAL A 50 -0.60 2.87 -4.12
N ALA A 51 0.20 3.12 -3.08
CA ALA A 51 -0.14 2.74 -1.72
C ALA A 51 -1.40 3.44 -1.18
N GLN A 52 -1.64 4.70 -1.52
CA GLN A 52 -2.88 5.41 -1.15
C GLN A 52 -4.11 4.82 -1.85
N ILE A 53 -3.99 4.52 -3.14
CA ILE A 53 -5.07 3.90 -3.92
C ILE A 53 -5.43 2.54 -3.31
N LEU A 54 -4.44 1.69 -3.06
CA LEU A 54 -4.65 0.38 -2.44
C LEU A 54 -5.28 0.49 -1.05
N ARG A 55 -4.81 1.42 -0.21
CA ARG A 55 -5.43 1.67 1.11
C ARG A 55 -6.90 2.07 0.99
N SER A 56 -7.23 2.94 0.03
CA SER A 56 -8.62 3.35 -0.19
C SER A 56 -9.51 2.17 -0.59
N TRP A 57 -9.04 1.32 -1.50
CA TRP A 57 -9.79 0.12 -1.91
C TRP A 57 -9.95 -0.89 -0.77
N ILE A 58 -8.90 -1.11 0.02
CA ILE A 58 -8.97 -1.97 1.21
C ILE A 58 -10.01 -1.44 2.20
N GLN A 59 -9.98 -0.14 2.51
CA GLN A 59 -10.95 0.47 3.42
C GLN A 59 -12.39 0.35 2.89
N GLN A 60 -12.61 0.58 1.59
CA GLN A 60 -13.92 0.43 0.97
C GLN A 60 -14.41 -1.03 1.00
N GLY A 61 -13.51 -2.00 0.79
CA GLY A 61 -13.83 -3.42 0.87
C GLY A 61 -14.25 -3.83 2.28
N LEU A 62 -13.48 -3.42 3.30
CA LEU A 62 -13.79 -3.70 4.70
C LEU A 62 -15.12 -3.07 5.14
N LEU A 63 -15.38 -1.83 4.74
CA LEU A 63 -16.65 -1.15 5.06
C LEU A 63 -17.84 -1.88 4.45
N ARG A 64 -17.74 -2.32 3.19
CA ARG A 64 -18.81 -3.08 2.51
C ARG A 64 -19.07 -4.40 3.21
N GLU A 65 -18.02 -5.10 3.64
CA GLU A 65 -18.16 -6.36 4.37
C GLU A 65 -18.83 -6.15 5.75
N GLU A 66 -18.46 -5.10 6.48
CA GLU A 66 -19.09 -4.77 7.76
C GLU A 66 -20.59 -4.46 7.58
N LEU A 67 -20.95 -3.68 6.56
CA LEU A 67 -22.34 -3.38 6.23
C LEU A 67 -23.12 -4.65 5.86
N ALA A 68 -22.53 -5.56 5.09
CA ALA A 68 -23.15 -6.84 4.75
C ALA A 68 -23.40 -7.70 5.99
N LYS A 69 -22.42 -7.76 6.91
CA LYS A 69 -22.55 -8.49 8.19
C LYS A 69 -23.65 -7.90 9.08
N LYS A 70 -23.73 -6.57 9.19
CA LYS A 70 -24.77 -5.87 9.97
C LYS A 70 -26.17 -6.12 9.39
N SER A 71 -26.33 -6.02 8.07
CA SER A 71 -27.61 -6.26 7.40
C SER A 71 -28.08 -7.73 7.54
N ALA A 72 -27.16 -8.69 7.48
CA ALA A 72 -27.47 -10.09 7.73
C ALA A 72 -27.92 -10.35 9.18
N HIS A 73 -27.32 -9.67 10.15
CA HIS A 73 -27.70 -9.78 11.57
C HIS A 73 -29.07 -9.16 11.85
N ASP A 74 -29.36 -7.98 11.29
CA ASP A 74 -30.66 -7.30 11.42
C ASP A 74 -31.81 -8.13 10.81
N SER A 75 -31.55 -8.74 9.64
CA SER A 75 -32.50 -9.64 8.98
C SER A 75 -32.75 -10.94 9.75
N LEU A 76 -31.83 -11.34 10.64
CA LEU A 76 -32.00 -12.50 11.51
C LEU A 76 -32.89 -12.15 12.71
N LEU A 77 -32.77 -10.92 13.26
CA LEU A 77 -33.54 -10.45 14.42
C LEU A 77 -35.00 -10.11 14.08
N LEU A 78 -35.31 -9.75 12.84
CA LEU A 78 -36.69 -9.49 12.40
C LEU A 78 -37.52 -10.75 12.10
N ARG A 79 -36.93 -11.95 12.21
CA ARG A 79 -37.60 -13.23 11.89
C ARG A 79 -37.99 -14.04 13.12
N ASP A 80 -37.69 -13.54 14.33
CA ASP A 80 -38.18 -14.02 15.63
C ASP A 80 -39.29 -13.09 16.15
#